data_AF-A0A550D3J2-F1
#
_entry.id   AF-A0A550D3J2-F1
#
_cell.length_a   1.000
_cell.length_b   1.000
_cell.length_c   1.000
_cell.angle_alpha   90.00
_cell.angle_beta   90.00
_cell.angle_gamma   90.00
#
_symmetry.space_group_name_H-M   'P 1'
#
loop_
_entity.id
_entity.type
_entity.pdbx_description
1 polymer ?
#
loop_
_entity_poly.entity_id
_entity_poly.type
_entity_poly.pdbx_seq_one_letter_code
_entity_poly.pdbx_strand_id
1 'polypeptide(L)'
;MKDDFSYLIIEAIAIDNPNNFKGVMDRGSYIRVVGDKELTLNKSTLEKLAGREVRFPGEVEVRLSAFAGRIITTGSYIKWYLEGV
;
A
#
# COMPACT_ATOMS: atom_id res chain seq x y z
N MET A 1 -4.39 11.43 -3.45
CA MET A 1 -5.73 11.96 -3.14
C MET A 1 -6.30 11.12 -2.01
N LYS A 2 -6.91 11.71 -0.98
CA LYS A 2 -7.56 10.92 0.09
C LYS A 2 -8.99 10.63 -0.34
N ASP A 3 -9.22 9.40 -0.76
CA ASP A 3 -10.55 8.87 -1.10
C ASP A 3 -10.77 7.53 -0.41
N ASP A 4 -11.99 7.00 -0.50
CA ASP A 4 -12.35 5.73 0.16
C ASP A 4 -11.44 4.58 -0.26
N PHE A 5 -11.05 4.55 -1.54
CA PHE A 5 -10.16 3.52 -2.05
C PHE A 5 -8.75 3.60 -1.45
N SER A 6 -8.26 4.81 -1.15
CA SER A 6 -6.98 5.00 -0.46
C SER A 6 -6.99 4.39 0.95
N TYR A 7 -8.11 4.44 1.66
CA TYR A 7 -8.24 3.79 2.97
C TYR A 7 -8.22 2.26 2.84
N LEU A 8 -8.85 1.70 1.81
CA LEU A 8 -8.78 0.26 1.51
C LEU A 8 -7.34 -0.20 1.22
N ILE A 9 -6.56 0.61 0.49
CA ILE A 9 -5.13 0.34 0.26
C ILE A 9 -4.37 0.28 1.58
N ILE A 10 -4.58 1.24 2.48
CA ILE A 10 -3.94 1.30 3.79
C ILE A 10 -4.30 0.08 4.64
N GLU A 11 -5.58 -0.28 4.67
CA GLU A 11 -6.08 -1.44 5.42
C GLU A 11 -5.51 -2.75 4.87
N ALA A 12 -5.46 -2.91 3.54
CA ALA A 12 -4.83 -4.06 2.91
C ALA A 12 -3.34 -4.17 3.28
N ILE A 13 -2.60 -3.05 3.25
CA ILE A 13 -1.20 -3.02 3.70
C ILE A 13 -1.08 -3.42 5.17
N ALA A 14 -1.98 -2.97 6.05
CA ALA A 14 -1.96 -3.37 7.45
C ALA A 14 -2.18 -4.89 7.63
N ILE A 15 -3.15 -5.45 6.90
CA ILE A 15 -3.47 -6.89 6.91
C ILE A 15 -2.32 -7.74 6.37
N ASP A 16 -1.71 -7.30 5.27
CA ASP A 16 -0.64 -8.03 4.58
C ASP A 16 0.69 -7.99 5.35
N ASN A 17 0.84 -7.08 6.33
CA ASN A 17 2.11 -6.84 7.04
C ASN A 17 1.94 -6.80 8.57
N PRO A 18 1.40 -7.83 9.23
CA PRO A 18 1.10 -7.80 10.66
C PRO A 18 2.33 -7.53 11.55
N ASN A 19 3.52 -7.90 11.09
CA ASN A 19 4.78 -7.70 11.84
C ASN A 19 5.50 -6.40 11.47
N ASN A 20 5.33 -5.91 10.24
CA ASN A 20 6.10 -4.77 9.71
C ASN A 20 5.30 -3.46 9.72
N PHE A 21 3.96 -3.50 9.69
CA PHE A 21 3.12 -2.30 9.72
C PHE A 21 3.20 -1.61 11.09
N LYS A 22 3.44 -0.29 11.10
CA LYS A 22 3.54 0.52 12.32
C LYS A 22 2.45 1.57 12.46
N GLY A 23 1.68 1.81 11.40
CA GLY A 23 0.57 2.75 11.41
C GLY A 23 0.61 3.75 10.25
N VAL A 24 -0.11 4.85 10.44
CA VAL A 24 -0.25 5.92 9.46
C VAL A 24 0.01 7.28 10.08
N MET A 25 0.55 8.19 9.28
CA MET A 25 0.66 9.61 9.63
C MET A 25 -0.15 10.44 8.65
N ASP A 26 -1.11 11.21 9.16
CA ASP A 26 -1.82 12.20 8.36
C ASP A 26 -0.96 13.47 8.24
N ARG A 27 -0.69 13.91 6.99
CA ARG A 27 0.08 15.11 6.66
C ARG A 27 -0.76 16.21 6.00
N GLY A 28 -2.08 16.16 6.18
CA GLY A 28 -3.05 17.05 5.55
C GLY A 28 -3.29 16.68 4.08
N SER A 29 -2.29 16.90 3.22
CA SER A 29 -2.41 16.67 1.77
C SER A 29 -2.23 15.21 1.35
N TYR A 30 -1.59 14.38 2.19
CA TYR A 30 -1.40 12.95 1.96
C TYR A 30 -1.39 12.17 3.28
N ILE A 31 -1.48 10.85 3.16
CA ILE A 31 -1.27 9.92 4.28
C ILE A 31 0.04 9.20 4.03
N ARG A 32 0.92 9.13 5.03
CA ARG A 32 2.11 8.29 5.00
C ARG A 32 1.81 6.99 5.72
N VAL A 33 1.92 5.88 5.00
CA VAL A 33 1.95 4.54 5.61
C VAL A 33 3.35 4.27 6.13
N VAL A 34 3.46 3.82 7.38
CA VAL A 34 4.73 3.59 8.06
C VAL A 34 4.87 2.10 8.37
N GLY A 35 6.00 1.54 7.99
CA GLY A 35 6.41 0.19 8.35
C GLY A 35 7.90 0.14 8.65
N ASP A 36 8.41 -1.03 9.00
CA ASP A 36 9.84 -1.27 9.21
C ASP A 36 10.59 -1.35 7.85
N LYS A 37 11.18 -2.51 7.54
CA LYS A 37 12.10 -2.71 6.41
C LYS A 37 11.36 -2.84 5.07
N GLU A 38 10.16 -3.40 5.09
CA GLU A 38 9.36 -3.66 3.91
C GLU A 38 7.86 -3.63 4.21
N LEU A 39 7.08 -3.30 3.18
CA LEU A 39 5.62 -3.39 3.15
C LEU A 39 5.17 -4.00 1.83
N THR A 40 4.25 -4.95 1.89
CA THR A 40 3.64 -5.60 0.72
C THR A 40 2.15 -5.28 0.65
N LEU A 41 1.64 -4.99 -0.55
CA LEU A 41 0.23 -4.90 -0.84
C LEU A 41 -0.13 -6.00 -1.84
N ASN A 42 -0.94 -6.97 -1.43
CA ASN A 42 -1.44 -8.03 -2.29
C ASN A 42 -2.75 -7.58 -2.98
N LYS A 43 -2.84 -7.82 -4.29
CA LYS A 43 -4.07 -7.60 -5.08
C LYS A 43 -5.26 -8.32 -4.45
N SER A 44 -5.07 -9.58 -4.03
CA SER A 44 -6.14 -10.41 -3.45
C SER A 44 -6.73 -9.83 -2.16
N THR A 45 -5.89 -9.31 -1.26
CA THR A 45 -6.33 -8.66 -0.02
C THR A 45 -7.12 -7.39 -0.33
N LEU A 46 -6.60 -6.55 -1.25
CA LEU A 46 -7.27 -5.32 -1.65
C LEU A 46 -8.62 -5.58 -2.34
N GLU A 47 -8.70 -6.57 -3.23
CA GLU A 47 -9.96 -6.96 -3.90
C GLU A 47 -10.99 -7.49 -2.91
N LYS A 48 -10.56 -8.27 -1.92
CA LYS A 48 -11.44 -8.75 -0.85
C LYS A 48 -12.05 -7.60 -0.06
N LEU A 49 -11.26 -6.57 0.27
CA LEU A 49 -11.76 -5.38 0.97
C LEU A 49 -12.64 -4.50 0.06
N ALA A 50 -12.26 -4.36 -1.22
CA ALA A 50 -13.00 -3.55 -2.18
C ALA A 50 -14.32 -4.20 -2.63
N GLY A 51 -14.48 -5.52 -2.46
CA GLY A 51 -15.65 -6.28 -2.91
C GLY A 51 -15.77 -6.38 -4.43
N ARG A 52 -14.68 -6.12 -5.17
CA ARG A 52 -14.65 -6.14 -6.64
C ARG A 52 -13.23 -6.43 -7.14
N GLU A 53 -13.14 -6.76 -8.43
CA GLU A 53 -11.86 -6.76 -9.12
C GLU A 53 -11.24 -5.36 -9.13
N VAL A 54 -9.92 -5.30 -8.92
CA VAL A 54 -9.12 -4.08 -8.94
C VAL A 54 -8.17 -4.13 -10.13
N ARG A 55 -8.13 -3.05 -10.93
CA ARG A 55 -7.12 -2.88 -11.97
C ARG A 55 -5.77 -2.58 -11.31
N PHE A 56 -5.03 -3.65 -11.04
CA PHE A 56 -3.76 -3.62 -10.32
C PHE A 56 -2.57 -3.69 -11.29
N PRO A 57 -1.51 -2.88 -11.14
CA PRO A 57 -1.29 -1.88 -10.09
C PRO A 57 -1.95 -0.51 -10.35
N GLY A 58 -2.53 -0.28 -11.54
CA GLY A 58 -2.89 1.06 -12.01
C GLY A 58 -3.80 1.88 -11.08
N GLU A 59 -4.82 1.28 -10.46
CA GLU A 59 -5.67 2.02 -9.49
C GLU A 59 -4.93 2.44 -8.23
N VAL A 60 -3.90 1.69 -7.83
CA VAL A 60 -3.01 2.02 -6.71
C VAL A 60 -2.04 3.13 -7.12
N GLU A 61 -1.43 3.01 -8.29
CA GLU A 61 -0.42 3.97 -8.80
C GLU A 61 -0.97 5.39 -8.94
N VAL A 62 -2.21 5.55 -9.39
CA VAL A 62 -2.88 6.87 -9.49
C VAL A 62 -2.98 7.58 -8.13
N ARG A 63 -2.95 6.82 -7.02
CA ARG A 63 -3.04 7.36 -5.66
C ARG A 63 -1.70 7.45 -4.95
N LEU A 64 -0.66 6.81 -5.49
CA LEU A 64 0.67 6.78 -4.89
C LEU A 64 1.42 8.08 -5.18
N SER A 65 1.37 9.02 -4.23
CA SER A 65 2.05 10.33 -4.39
C SER A 65 3.58 10.25 -4.28
N ALA A 66 4.09 9.43 -3.37
CA ALA A 66 5.52 9.21 -3.15
C ALA A 66 5.74 7.94 -2.29
N PHE A 67 6.95 7.37 -2.32
CA PHE A 67 7.36 6.26 -1.46
C PHE A 67 8.82 6.38 -1.03
N ALA A 68 9.23 5.61 -0.02
CA ALA A 68 10.62 5.52 0.43
C ALA A 68 11.23 4.16 0.01
N GLY A 69 12.52 4.16 -0.30
CA GLY A 69 13.25 2.95 -0.71
C GLY A 69 13.02 2.58 -2.17
N ARG A 70 12.94 1.28 -2.43
CA ARG A 70 12.69 0.69 -3.75
C ARG A 70 11.29 0.07 -3.79
N ILE A 71 10.79 -0.10 -5.02
CA ILE A 71 9.48 -0.68 -5.29
C ILE A 71 9.60 -1.84 -6.29
N ILE A 72 8.89 -2.93 -6.01
CA ILE A 72 8.62 -4.02 -6.97
C ILE A 72 7.14 -3.99 -7.25
N THR A 73 6.78 -3.97 -8.53
CA THR A 73 5.38 -3.95 -8.97
C THR A 73 5.13 -5.14 -9.88
N THR A 74 4.08 -5.91 -9.58
CA THR A 74 3.63 -7.05 -10.38
C THR A 74 2.11 -6.99 -10.57
N GLY A 75 1.55 -7.92 -11.34
CA GLY A 75 0.09 -8.06 -11.46
C GLY A 75 -0.60 -8.58 -10.19
N SER A 76 0.14 -9.08 -9.20
CA SER A 76 -0.41 -9.70 -7.99
C SER A 76 -0.02 -8.99 -6.69
N TYR A 77 1.08 -8.25 -6.66
CA TYR A 77 1.52 -7.49 -5.49
C TYR A 77 2.35 -6.26 -5.85
N ILE A 78 2.38 -5.30 -4.93
CA ILE A 78 3.36 -4.22 -4.86
C ILE A 78 4.15 -4.39 -3.58
N LYS A 79 5.48 -4.29 -3.64
CA LYS A 79 6.35 -4.37 -2.46
C LYS A 79 7.26 -3.15 -2.39
N TRP A 80 7.21 -2.43 -1.28
CA TRP A 80 8.16 -1.37 -0.93
C TRP A 80 9.19 -1.92 0.05
N TYR A 81 10.46 -1.60 -0.13
CA TYR A 81 11.54 -2.08 0.74
C TYR A 81 12.72 -1.12 0.78
N LEU A 82 13.43 -1.08 1.91
CA LEU A 82 14.68 -0.34 2.05
C LEU A 82 15.85 -1.16 1.50
N GLU A 83 16.75 -0.53 0.76
CA GLU A 83 17.94 -1.20 0.23
C GLU A 83 19.03 -1.31 1.31
N GLY A 84 19.69 -2.47 1.40
CA GLY A 84 20.83 -2.69 2.29
C GLY A 84 20.49 -3.18 3.68
N VAL A 85 19.54 -4.12 3.79
CA VAL A 85 19.18 -4.78 5.06
C VAL A 85 19.47 -6.27 5.05
#